data_AF-B7P9I8-F1
#
_entry.id   AF-B7P9I8-F1
#
_cell.length_a   1.000
_cell.length_b   1.000
_cell.length_c   1.000
_cell.angle_alpha   90.00
_cell.angle_beta   90.00
_cell.angle_gamma   90.00
#
_symmetry.space_group_name_H-M   'P 1'
#
loop_
_entity.id
_entity.type
_entity.pdbx_description
1 polymer ?
#
loop_
_entity_poly.entity_id
_entity_poly.type
_entity_poly.pdbx_seq_one_letter_code
_entity_poly.pdbx_strand_id
1 'polypeptide(L)' 'MSGEGSSVLREAQIPIWEEAECRKAYERHLPIEKTQLCAGDANGKKDSCQVRPTSPVVLLATHTPLH' A
#
# COMPACT_ATOMS: atom_id res chain seq x y z
N MET A 1 -11.22 -15.90 0.58
CA MET A 1 -11.28 -15.65 -0.88
C MET A 1 -9.93 -16.03 -1.47
N SER A 2 -9.80 -17.22 -2.04
CA SER A 2 -8.60 -17.65 -2.76
C SER A 2 -8.76 -17.25 -4.23
N GLY A 3 -8.19 -16.09 -4.60
CA GLY A 3 -8.01 -15.71 -6.01
C GLY A 3 -6.79 -16.42 -6.60
N GLU A 4 -6.84 -16.74 -7.89
CA GLU A 4 -5.74 -17.39 -8.59
C GLU A 4 -4.54 -16.43 -8.70
N GLY A 5 -3.39 -16.87 -8.17
CA GLY A 5 -2.14 -16.11 -8.25
C GLY A 5 -1.46 -16.25 -9.61
N SER A 6 -0.62 -15.29 -9.98
CA SER A 6 0.20 -15.40 -11.19
C SER A 6 1.41 -16.31 -10.94
N SER A 7 1.75 -17.16 -11.92
CA SER A 7 2.99 -17.96 -11.91
C SER A 7 4.26 -17.12 -12.09
N VAL A 8 4.12 -15.86 -12.48
CA VAL A 8 5.20 -14.89 -12.65
C VAL A 8 5.08 -13.82 -11.57
N LEU A 9 6.21 -13.37 -11.02
CA LEU A 9 6.25 -12.29 -10.04
C LEU A 9 5.63 -11.01 -10.64
N ARG A 10 4.74 -10.36 -9.89
CA ARG A 10 4.08 -9.11 -10.29
C ARG A 10 4.46 -8.00 -9.32
N GLU A 11 4.48 -6.78 -9.86
CA GLU A 11 4.75 -5.56 -9.12
C GLU A 11 3.60 -4.58 -9.33
N ALA A 12 3.22 -3.86 -8.27
CA ALA A 12 2.22 -2.81 -8.32
C ALA A 12 2.81 -1.49 -7.80
N GLN A 13 3.06 -0.55 -8.71
CA GLN A 13 3.30 0.86 -8.35
C GLN A 13 2.01 1.53 -7.89
N ILE A 14 1.95 1.93 -6.63
CA ILE A 14 0.79 2.54 -5.96
C ILE A 14 1.26 3.72 -5.09
N PRO A 15 0.46 4.77 -4.89
CA PRO A 15 0.85 5.92 -4.09
C PRO A 15 0.85 5.57 -2.59
N ILE A 16 1.71 6.26 -1.85
CA ILE A 16 1.69 6.27 -0.38
C ILE A 16 0.69 7.34 0.06
N TRP A 17 -0.06 7.05 1.11
CA TRP A 17 -1.02 7.99 1.68
C TRP A 17 -0.47 8.62 2.96
N GLU A 18 -0.90 9.85 3.21
CA GLU A 18 -0.69 10.49 4.50
C GLU A 18 -1.42 9.71 5.61
N GLU A 19 -0.73 9.46 6.73
CA GLU A 19 -1.26 8.65 7.84
C GLU A 19 -2.62 9.16 8.33
N ALA A 20 -2.78 10.48 8.42
CA ALA A 20 -4.00 11.11 8.91
C ALA A 20 -5.21 10.84 7.99
N GLU A 21 -5.01 10.90 6.67
CA GLU A 21 -6.06 10.62 5.70
C GLU A 21 -6.42 9.13 5.71
N CYS A 22 -5.40 8.26 5.73
CA CYS A 22 -5.64 6.82 5.82
C CYS A 22 -6.38 6.43 7.10
N ARG A 23 -5.95 6.95 8.26
CA ARG A 23 -6.61 6.66 9.54
C ARG A 23 -8.08 7.07 9.52
N LYS A 24 -8.39 8.23 8.92
CA LYS A 24 -9.78 8.67 8.74
C LYS A 24 -10.57 7.77 7.80
N ALA A 25 -9.97 7.34 6.69
CA ALA A 25 -10.63 6.46 5.72
C ALA A 25 -10.95 5.07 6.30
N TYR A 26 -10.06 4.53 7.14
CA TYR A 26 -10.18 3.19 7.71
C TYR A 26 -10.68 3.15 9.17
N GLU A 27 -11.05 4.29 9.76
CA GLU A 27 -11.42 4.41 11.19
C GLU A 27 -12.48 3.40 11.65
N ARG A 28 -13.41 3.03 10.74
CA ARG A 28 -14.51 2.09 11.01
C ARG A 28 -14.14 0.62 10.80
N HIS A 29 -13.01 0.35 10.18
CA HIS A 29 -12.59 -0.99 9.77
C HIS A 29 -11.42 -1.51 10.60
N LEU A 30 -10.39 -0.68 10.81
CA LEU A 30 -9.24 -1.04 11.63
C LEU A 30 -8.53 0.19 12.21
N PRO A 31 -7.96 0.08 13.42
CA PRO A 31 -7.06 1.09 13.94
C PRO A 31 -5.73 1.05 13.18
N ILE A 32 -5.35 2.18 12.57
CA ILE A 32 -4.02 2.36 11.96
C ILE A 32 -3.05 2.90 13.01
N GLU A 33 -2.01 2.12 13.32
CA GLU A 33 -0.93 2.46 14.24
C GLU A 33 0.19 3.24 13.55
N LYS A 34 1.01 3.97 14.34
CA LYS A 34 2.17 4.74 13.85
C LYS A 34 3.28 3.90 13.22
N THR A 35 3.22 2.58 13.42
CA THR A 35 4.15 1.59 12.87
C THR A 35 3.69 1.06 11.51
N GLN A 36 2.54 1.51 11.02
CA GLN A 36 1.93 1.07 9.77
C GLN A 36 1.99 2.19 8.72
N LEU A 37 2.06 1.78 7.45
CA LEU A 37 2.02 2.66 6.29
C LEU A 37 0.83 2.26 5.40
N CYS A 38 0.15 3.23 4.82
CA CYS A 38 -0.90 2.99 3.84
C CYS A 38 -0.40 3.28 2.43
N ALA A 39 -0.61 2.34 1.52
CA ALA A 39 -0.31 2.49 0.11
C ALA A 39 -1.39 1.79 -0.72
N GLY A 40 -1.88 2.43 -1.76
CA GLY A 40 -2.98 1.90 -2.58
C GLY A 40 -3.63 2.98 -3.45
N ASP A 41 -4.31 2.57 -4.52
CA ASP A 41 -5.13 3.50 -5.31
C ASP A 41 -6.44 3.83 -4.57
N ALA A 42 -6.72 5.11 -4.35
CA ALA A 42 -7.95 5.57 -3.65
C ALA A 42 -9.26 5.18 -4.35
N ASN A 43 -9.21 4.89 -5.65
CA ASN A 43 -10.36 4.45 -6.41
C ASN A 43 -10.43 2.91 -6.49
N GLY A 44 -9.55 2.18 -5.79
CA GLY A 44 -9.52 0.73 -5.74
C GLY A 44 -9.08 0.06 -7.05
N LYS A 45 -8.46 0.79 -7.98
CA LYS A 45 -8.10 0.24 -9.30
C LYS A 45 -6.85 -0.63 -9.27
N LYS A 46 -5.96 -0.40 -8.31
CA LYS A 46 -4.68 -1.09 -8.19
C LYS A 46 -4.25 -1.16 -6.74
N ASP A 47 -3.99 -2.38 -6.29
CA ASP A 47 -3.54 -2.68 -4.92
C ASP A 47 -2.83 -4.04 -4.90
N SER A 48 -2.19 -4.35 -3.79
CA SER A 48 -1.74 -5.69 -3.44
C SER A 48 -2.91 -6.54 -2.95
N CYS A 49 -2.99 -7.81 -3.36
CA CYS A 49 -4.05 -8.73 -2.88
C CYS A 49 -3.52 -9.77 -1.91
N GLN A 50 -2.46 -10.48 -2.32
CA GLN A 50 -1.88 -11.59 -1.56
C GLN A 50 -0.43 -11.25 -1.27
N VAL A 51 -0.18 -10.89 -0.02
CA VAL A 51 1.14 -10.52 0.47
C VAL A 51 1.60 -11.63 1.40
N ARG A 52 2.75 -12.25 1.10
CA ARG A 52 3.38 -13.17 2.05
C ARG A 52 4.20 -12.37 3.07
N PRO A 53 4.42 -12.89 4.30
CA PRO A 53 5.22 -12.21 5.31
C PRO A 53 6.64 -11.78 4.84
N THR A 54 7.18 -12.43 3.82
CA THR A 54 8.49 -12.14 3.22
C THR A 54 8.44 -11.19 2.01
N SER A 55 7.26 -10.69 1.63
CA SER A 55 7.12 -9.85 0.45
C SER A 55 7.64 -8.44 0.76
N PRO A 56 8.60 -7.90 -0.01
CA PRO A 56 9.15 -6.59 0.25
C PRO A 56 8.20 -5.48 -0.20
N VAL A 57 8.21 -4.37 0.54
CA VAL A 57 7.68 -3.07 0.11
C VAL A 57 8.88 -2.18 -0.19
N VAL A 58 8.95 -1.64 -1.40
CA VAL A 58 10.08 -0.83 -1.87
C VAL A 58 9.61 0.61 -2.13
N LEU A 59 10.32 1.58 -1.55
CA LEU A 59 10.07 3.00 -1.77
C LEU A 59 11.10 3.55 -2.76
N LEU A 60 10.63 3.98 -3.92
CA LEU A 60 11.47 4.68 -4.91
C LEU A 60 11.50 6.17 -4.55
N ALA A 61 12.48 6.57 -3.74
CA ALA A 61 12.69 7.98 -3.42
C ALA A 61 13.38 8.68 -4.61
N THR A 62 12.62 9.43 -5.41
CA THR A 62 13.21 10.42 -6.31
C THR A 62 13.58 11.64 -5.47
N HIS A 63 14.87 12.00 -5.45
CA HIS A 63 15.35 13.19 -4.76
C HIS A 63 14.76 14.46 -5.42
N THR A 64 13.59 14.89 -4.96
CA THR A 64 13.08 16.25 -5.22
C THR A 64 13.82 17.18 -4.26
N PRO A 65 14.73 18.06 -4.73
CA PRO A 65 15.31 19.06 -3.85
C PRO A 65 14.18 19.92 -3.29
N LEU A 66 14.03 19.93 -1.96
CA LEU A 66 13.24 20.94 -1.27
C LEU A 66 13.82 22.31 -1.65
N HIS A 67 12.98 23.17 -2.23
CA HIS A 67 13.25 24.60 -2.31
C HIS A 67 12.52 25.28 -1.16
#